data_AF-O20448-F1
#
_entry.id   AF-O20448-F1
#
_cell.length_a   1.000
_cell.length_b   1.000
_cell.length_c   1.000
_cell.angle_alpha   90.00
_cell.angle_beta   90.00
_cell.angle_gamma   90.00
#
_symmetry.space_group_name_H-M   'P 1'
#
loop_
_entity.id
_entity.type
_entity.pdbx_description
1 polymer ?
#
loop_
_entity_poly.entity_id
_entity_poly.type
_entity_poly.pdbx_seq_one_letter_code
_entity_poly.pdbx_strand_id
1 'polypeptide(L)' 'NNPNFRSLNFYPINQFTFWALISVFILLTWIGSRPVEEPYELIGQILTITYFSYFIINPILLKIWDKIL' A
#
# COMPACT_ATOMS: atom_id res chain seq x y z
N ASN A 1 20.06 -9.40 2.13
CA ASN A 1 20.24 -8.01 1.66
C ASN A 1 19.45 -7.10 2.57
N ASN A 2 20.14 -6.43 3.50
CA ASN A 2 19.54 -5.38 4.31
C ASN A 2 19.38 -4.12 3.44
N PRO A 3 18.33 -3.31 3.65
CA PRO A 3 18.21 -2.02 2.99
C PRO A 3 19.41 -1.14 3.38
N ASN A 4 19.91 -0.36 2.41
CA ASN A 4 21.08 0.49 2.61
C ASN A 4 20.84 1.56 3.70
N PHE A 5 19.60 2.04 3.81
CA PHE A 5 19.19 2.93 4.89
C PHE A 5 18.09 2.29 5.75
N ARG A 6 18.22 2.44 7.08
CA ARG A 6 17.21 1.92 8.04
C ARG A 6 15.98 2.81 8.15
N SER A 7 16.07 4.08 7.72
CA SER A 7 14.97 5.04 7.83
C SER A 7 14.27 5.23 6.48
N LEU A 8 12.93 5.21 6.51
CA LEU A 8 12.07 5.54 5.37
C LEU A 8 12.22 6.99 4.90
N ASN A 9 12.82 7.87 5.72
CA ASN A 9 13.09 9.26 5.35
C ASN A 9 13.98 9.40 4.10
N PHE A 10 14.80 8.38 3.80
CA PHE A 10 15.67 8.34 2.62
C PHE A 10 15.01 7.66 1.40
N TYR A 11 13.77 7.19 1.53
CA TYR A 11 13.00 6.54 0.49
C TYR A 11 11.65 7.27 0.27
N PRO A 12 11.66 8.45 -0.39
CA PRO A 12 10.45 9.27 -0.58
C PRO A 12 9.32 8.50 -1.30
N ILE A 13 9.65 7.61 -2.24
CA ILE A 13 8.66 6.74 -2.90
C ILE A 13 8.01 5.78 -1.90
N ASN A 14 8.78 5.15 -1.01
CA ASN A 14 8.24 4.25 0.01
C ASN A 14 7.44 5.00 1.08
N GLN A 15 7.77 6.26 1.36
CA GLN A 15 6.96 7.10 2.24
C GLN A 15 5.58 7.37 1.63
N PHE A 16 5.52 7.69 0.33
CA PHE A 16 4.24 7.87 -0.36
C PHE A 16 3.40 6.58 -0.37
N THR A 17 4.00 5.44 -0.71
CA THR A 17 3.27 4.17 -0.73
C THR A 17 2.78 3.75 0.67
N PHE A 18 3.53 4.08 1.72
CA PHE A 18 3.09 3.88 3.10
C PHE A 18 1.84 4.71 3.46
N TRP A 19 1.79 5.99 3.09
CA TRP A 19 0.58 6.80 3.30
C TRP A 19 -0.60 6.33 2.45
N ALA A 20 -0.34 5.82 1.25
CA ALA A 20 -1.36 5.17 0.43
C ALA A 20 -1.93 3.92 1.13
N LEU A 21 -1.09 3.10 1.77
CA LEU A 21 -1.55 1.94 2.56
C LEU A 21 -2.48 2.37 3.71
N ILE A 22 -2.10 3.41 4.46
CA ILE A 22 -2.95 3.94 5.55
C ILE A 22 -4.31 4.38 4.99
N SER A 23 -4.31 5.06 3.84
CA SER A 23 -5.54 5.51 3.19
C SER A 23 -6.42 4.33 2.76
N VAL A 24 -5.84 3.29 2.16
CA VAL A 24 -6.56 2.05 1.79
C VAL A 24 -7.13 1.35 3.03
N PHE A 25 -6.38 1.29 4.13
CA PHE A 25 -6.85 0.69 5.38
C PHE A 25 -8.07 1.42 5.96
N ILE A 26 -8.06 2.76 5.94
CA ILE A 26 -9.21 3.58 6.36
C ILE A 26 -10.42 3.33 5.43
N LEU A 27 -10.20 3.26 4.11
CA LEU A 27 -11.26 2.99 3.14
C LEU A 27 -11.86 1.58 3.28
N LEU A 28 -11.03 0.57 3.58
CA LEU A 28 -11.49 -0.79 3.89
C LEU A 28 -12.30 -0.85 5.19
N THR A 29 -11.90 -0.07 6.19
CA THR A 29 -12.67 0.05 7.44
C THR A 29 -14.03 0.69 7.17
N TRP A 30 -14.06 1.74 6.33
CA TRP A 30 -15.29 2.40 5.93
C TRP A 30 -16.21 1.49 5.11
N ILE A 31 -15.68 0.74 4.13
CA ILE A 31 -16.48 -0.15 3.28
C ILE A 31 -17.09 -1.31 4.08
N GLY A 32 -16.39 -1.81 5.12
CA GLY A 32 -16.92 -2.85 5.99
C GLY A 32 -18.17 -2.44 6.79
N SER A 33 -18.45 -1.13 6.90
CA SER A 33 -19.67 -0.60 7.53
C SER A 33 -20.84 -0.40 6.55
N ARG A 34 -20.61 -0.60 5.24
CA ARG A 34 -21.61 -0.41 4.19
C ARG A 34 -22.31 -1.74 3.86
N PRO A 35 -23.57 -1.71 3.41
CA PRO A 35 -24.25 -2.91 2.93
C PRO A 35 -23.52 -3.48 1.70
N VAL A 36 -23.54 -4.81 1.57
CA VAL A 36 -22.94 -5.53 0.45
C VAL A 36 -23.89 -5.46 -0.75
N GLU A 37 -23.93 -4.28 -1.36
CA GLU A 37 -24.72 -3.97 -2.56
C GLU A 37 -23.82 -3.24 -3.56
N GLU A 38 -24.16 -3.30 -4.85
CA GLU A 38 -23.50 -2.45 -5.84
C GLU A 38 -23.72 -0.96 -5.50
N PRO A 39 -22.69 -0.10 -5.54
CA PRO A 39 -21.34 -0.30 -6.07
C PRO A 39 -20.28 -0.67 -5.02
N TYR A 40 -20.66 -0.86 -3.75
CA TYR A 40 -19.72 -1.01 -2.63
C TYR A 40 -18.94 -2.34 -2.67
N GLU A 41 -19.52 -3.39 -3.23
CA GLU A 41 -18.84 -4.67 -3.45
C GLU A 41 -17.59 -4.51 -4.33
N LEU A 42 -17.75 -3.89 -5.51
CA LEU A 42 -16.65 -3.67 -6.45
C LEU A 42 -15.54 -2.81 -5.83
N ILE A 43 -15.92 -1.77 -5.08
CA ILE A 43 -14.98 -0.90 -4.37
C ILE A 43 -14.20 -1.71 -3.32
N GLY A 44 -14.88 -2.55 -2.54
CA GLY A 44 -14.26 -3.43 -1.56
C GLY A 44 -13.26 -4.41 -2.17
N GLN A 45 -13.61 -5.01 -3.32
CA GLN A 45 -12.73 -5.91 -4.05
C GLN A 45 -11.46 -5.19 -4.55
N ILE A 46 -11.60 -4.02 -5.18
CA ILE A 46 -10.48 -3.21 -5.67
C ILE A 46 -9.56 -2.79 -4.52
N LEU A 47 -10.13 -2.31 -3.40
CA LEU A 47 -9.36 -1.91 -2.22
C LEU A 47 -8.61 -3.09 -1.60
N THR A 48 -9.21 -4.28 -1.56
CA THR A 48 -8.58 -5.48 -1.03
C THR A 48 -7.41 -5.94 -1.90
N ILE A 49 -7.59 -5.94 -3.23
CA ILE A 49 -6.51 -6.24 -4.18
C ILE A 49 -5.37 -5.23 -4.01
N THR A 50 -5.70 -3.95 -3.92
CA THR A 50 -4.72 -2.88 -3.70
C THR A 50 -3.95 -3.09 -2.40
N TYR A 51 -4.63 -3.42 -1.31
CA TYR A 51 -4.03 -3.69 0.01
C TYR A 51 -3.02 -4.85 -0.05
N PHE A 52 -3.37 -6.00 -0.63
CA PHE A 52 -2.45 -7.12 -0.71
C PHE A 52 -1.30 -6.89 -1.69
N SER A 53 -1.56 -6.18 -2.80
CA SER A 53 -0.52 -5.85 -3.79
C SER A 53 0.61 -5.02 -3.18
N TYR A 54 0.30 -4.14 -2.22
CA TYR A 54 1.29 -3.32 -1.53
C TYR A 54 2.40 -4.16 -0.89
N PHE A 55 2.07 -5.29 -0.26
CA PHE A 55 3.06 -6.12 0.45
C PHE A 55 4.06 -6.81 -0.48
N ILE A 56 3.68 -7.05 -1.74
CA ILE A 56 4.60 -7.60 -2.75
C ILE A 56 5.37 -6.48 -3.45
N ILE A 57 4.73 -5.33 -3.71
CA ILE A 57 5.35 -4.19 -4.39
C ILE A 57 6.39 -3.48 -3.49
N ASN A 58 6.09 -3.29 -2.20
CA ASN A 58 6.96 -2.56 -1.28
C ASN A 58 8.42 -3.10 -1.20
N PRO A 59 8.68 -4.42 -1.03
CA PRO A 59 10.04 -4.94 -1.03
C PRO A 59 10.72 -4.84 -2.40
N ILE A 60 9.96 -4.82 -3.50
CA ILE A 60 10.50 -4.61 -4.86
C ILE A 60 10.93 -3.15 -5.02
N LEU A 61 10.10 -2.20 -4.59
CA LEU A 61 10.41 -0.77 -4.62
C LEU A 61 11.66 -0.44 -3.82
N LEU A 62 11.81 -1.01 -2.62
CA LEU A 62 13.03 -0.82 -1.81
C LEU A 62 14.28 -1.28 -2.56
N LYS A 63 14.25 -2.48 -3.16
CA LYS A 63 15.39 -3.01 -3.94
C LYS A 63 15.69 -2.19 -5.18
N ILE A 64 14.66 -1.69 -5.86
CA ILE A 64 14.82 -0.84 -7.05
C ILE A 64 15.48 0.48 -6.64
N TRP A 65 15.01 1.10 -5.57
CA TRP A 65 15.56 2.36 -5.06
C TRP A 65 17.01 2.20 -4.59
N ASP A 66 17.31 1.12 -3.86
CA ASP A 66 18.67 0.76 -3.44
C ASP A 66 19.62 0.47 -4.62
N LYS A 67 19.10 0.17 -5.81
CA LYS A 67 19.90 -0.02 -7.04
C LYS A 67 20.11 1.29 -7.80
N ILE A 68 19.21 2.25 -7.65
CA ILE A 68 19.30 3.57 -8.30
C ILE A 68 20.29 4.48 -7.54
N LEU A 69 20.34 4.36 -6.22
CA LEU A 69 21.33 5.02 -5.35
C LEU A 69 22.66 4.26 -5.34
#